data_AF-A0A349X3C9-F1
#
_entry.id   AF-A0A349X3C9-F1
#
_cell.length_a   1.000
_cell.length_b   1.000
_cell.length_c   1.000
_cell.angle_alpha   90.00
_cell.angle_beta   90.00
_cell.angle_gamma   90.00
#
_symmetry.space_group_name_H-M   'P 1'
#
loop_
_entity.id
_entity.type
_entity.pdbx_description
1 polymer ?
#
loop_
_entity_poly.entity_id
_entity_poly.type
_entity_poly.pdbx_seq_one_letter_code
_entity_poly.pdbx_strand_id
1 'polypeptide(L)'
;MTTTHQSNFRFKKVVFLIAILACLNGCISTTIITNIPKTEIVDSDYYGMSAFSERFEDNENSITLAFSGGGMRAAALSYGVLKALESSQLPALTDTSESQVTLLDEVDTISAVSGGSFTAAYYGLFGKKIFKDYEGAFLRRNIETELFRILTNPLNWFSRKGRTDRAIDIYDRDIFGVQSFAIL
;
A
#
# COMPACT_ATOMS: atom_id res chain seq x y z
N MET A 1 -39.76 24.62 45.22
CA MET A 1 -38.47 25.23 44.81
C MET A 1 -37.55 24.15 44.26
N THR A 2 -37.88 23.56 43.09
CA THR A 2 -37.15 22.39 42.51
C THR A 2 -37.08 22.41 40.97
N THR A 3 -37.60 23.46 40.32
CA THR A 3 -37.74 23.52 38.85
C THR A 3 -36.47 23.97 38.11
N THR A 4 -35.53 24.65 38.78
CA THR A 4 -34.30 25.18 38.15
C THR A 4 -33.28 24.09 37.81
N HIS A 5 -33.17 23.03 38.62
CA HIS A 5 -32.16 21.99 38.42
C HIS A 5 -32.45 21.03 37.25
N GLN A 6 -33.73 20.76 36.95
CA GLN A 6 -34.11 19.92 35.80
C GLN A 6 -33.88 20.61 34.44
N SER A 7 -34.06 21.94 34.37
CA SER A 7 -33.90 22.70 33.11
C SER A 7 -32.46 22.69 32.60
N ASN A 8 -31.48 22.86 33.50
CA ASN A 8 -30.05 22.84 33.19
C ASN A 8 -29.58 21.46 32.70
N PHE A 9 -30.17 20.38 33.21
CA PHE A 9 -29.82 19.01 32.78
C PHE A 9 -30.35 18.70 31.38
N ARG A 10 -31.59 19.15 31.06
CA ARG A 10 -32.15 19.01 29.71
C ARG A 10 -31.40 19.87 28.69
N PHE A 11 -30.99 21.08 29.08
CA PHE A 11 -30.18 21.97 28.23
C PHE A 11 -28.81 21.38 27.91
N LYS A 12 -28.08 20.85 28.91
CA LYS A 12 -26.78 20.18 28.68
C LYS A 12 -26.89 18.97 27.74
N LYS A 13 -27.96 18.17 27.86
CA LYS A 13 -28.21 17.04 26.95
C LYS A 13 -28.47 17.48 25.51
N VAL A 14 -29.22 18.55 25.31
CA VAL A 14 -29.50 19.10 23.97
C VAL A 14 -28.22 19.65 23.33
N VAL A 15 -27.41 20.40 24.07
CA VAL A 15 -26.11 20.90 23.57
C VAL A 15 -25.17 19.75 23.21
N PHE A 16 -25.11 18.71 24.04
CA PHE A 16 -24.30 17.53 23.77
C PHE A 16 -24.77 16.76 22.52
N LEU A 17 -26.09 16.62 22.34
CA LEU A 17 -26.66 15.97 21.17
C LEU A 17 -26.39 16.77 19.88
N ILE A 18 -26.47 18.10 19.93
CA ILE A 18 -26.15 18.97 18.80
C ILE A 18 -24.66 18.89 18.45
N ALA A 19 -23.77 18.84 19.44
CA ALA A 19 -22.34 18.67 19.21
C ALA A 19 -22.01 17.31 18.55
N ILE A 20 -22.69 16.23 18.97
CA ILE A 20 -22.60 14.92 18.33
C ILE A 20 -23.11 15.01 16.89
N LEU A 21 -24.32 15.55 16.66
CA LEU A 21 -24.89 15.68 15.31
C LEU A 21 -24.01 16.54 14.38
N ALA A 22 -23.39 17.59 14.90
CA ALA A 22 -22.44 18.41 14.14
C ALA A 22 -21.22 17.58 13.70
N CYS A 23 -20.73 16.66 14.53
CA CYS A 23 -19.65 15.74 14.21
C CYS A 23 -20.06 14.59 13.26
N LEU A 24 -21.37 14.32 13.08
CA LEU A 24 -21.88 13.34 12.13
C LEU A 24 -22.02 13.87 10.69
N ASN A 25 -21.67 15.13 10.42
CA ASN A 25 -21.61 15.63 9.04
C ASN A 25 -20.38 15.03 8.34
N GLY A 26 -20.56 13.87 7.71
CA GLY A 26 -19.59 13.30 6.80
C GLY A 26 -19.37 14.22 5.61
N CYS A 27 -18.21 14.87 5.53
CA CYS A 27 -17.80 15.59 4.32
C CYS A 27 -17.51 14.55 3.23
N ILE A 28 -18.41 14.42 2.26
CA ILE A 28 -18.17 13.59 1.08
C ILE A 28 -17.24 14.35 0.13
N SER A 29 -16.04 13.81 -0.12
CA SER A 29 -15.15 14.35 -1.15
C SER A 29 -15.50 13.73 -2.50
N THR A 30 -15.91 14.53 -3.47
CA THR A 30 -16.12 14.08 -4.85
C THR A 30 -14.76 13.82 -5.49
N THR A 31 -14.37 12.55 -5.64
CA THR A 31 -13.15 12.17 -6.37
C THR A 31 -13.42 12.24 -7.86
N ILE A 32 -12.45 12.73 -8.64
CA ILE A 32 -12.49 12.67 -10.10
C ILE A 32 -11.89 11.32 -10.50
N ILE A 33 -12.71 10.42 -11.03
CA ILE A 33 -12.21 9.13 -11.52
C ILE A 33 -11.51 9.39 -12.86
N THR A 34 -10.19 9.15 -12.90
CA THR A 34 -9.33 9.33 -14.08
C THR A 34 -8.87 7.98 -14.64
N ASN A 35 -9.64 6.91 -14.42
CA ASN A 35 -9.34 5.62 -15.03
C ASN A 35 -9.57 5.70 -16.54
N ILE A 36 -8.52 5.44 -17.32
CA ILE A 36 -8.63 5.33 -18.78
C ILE A 36 -9.24 3.95 -19.08
N PRO A 37 -10.31 3.85 -19.90
CA PRO A 37 -10.88 2.55 -20.26
C PRO A 37 -9.83 1.73 -21.03
N LYS A 38 -9.50 0.53 -20.54
CA LYS A 38 -8.67 -0.42 -21.30
C LYS A 38 -9.49 -0.88 -22.51
N THR A 39 -9.08 -0.46 -23.71
CA THR A 39 -9.86 -0.62 -24.94
C THR A 39 -9.70 -2.03 -25.56
N GLU A 40 -8.66 -2.76 -25.16
CA GLU A 40 -8.40 -4.14 -25.56
C GLU A 40 -8.12 -4.99 -24.32
N ILE A 41 -8.92 -6.03 -24.13
CA ILE A 41 -8.68 -7.08 -23.13
C ILE A 41 -7.75 -8.08 -23.81
N VAL A 42 -6.44 -7.90 -23.66
CA VAL A 42 -5.45 -8.90 -24.05
C VAL A 42 -5.40 -9.94 -22.93
N ASP A 43 -5.72 -11.19 -23.25
CA ASP A 43 -5.86 -12.30 -22.28
C ASP A 43 -4.54 -12.64 -21.55
N SER A 44 -3.39 -12.20 -22.09
CA SER A 44 -2.06 -12.41 -21.51
C SER A 44 -1.69 -11.46 -20.37
N ASP A 45 -2.46 -10.40 -20.10
CA ASP A 45 -2.11 -9.36 -19.11
C ASP A 45 -2.78 -9.58 -17.74
N TYR A 46 -3.41 -10.73 -17.50
CA TYR A 46 -4.17 -10.95 -16.28
C TYR A 46 -3.26 -11.32 -15.10
N TYR A 47 -3.21 -10.44 -14.11
CA TYR A 47 -2.99 -10.81 -12.71
C TYR A 47 -4.20 -11.63 -12.23
N GLY A 48 -4.26 -12.89 -12.64
CA GLY A 48 -5.40 -13.79 -12.42
C GLY A 48 -4.96 -15.17 -11.93
N MET A 49 -5.88 -15.89 -11.28
CA MET A 49 -5.63 -17.23 -10.74
C MET A 49 -5.18 -18.23 -11.81
N SER A 50 -5.58 -18.05 -13.07
CA SER A 50 -5.17 -18.89 -14.22
C SER A 50 -3.70 -18.69 -14.58
N ALA A 51 -3.24 -17.43 -14.71
CA ALA A 51 -1.82 -17.12 -14.94
C ALA A 51 -0.93 -17.56 -13.76
N PHE A 52 -1.47 -17.50 -12.54
CA PHE A 52 -0.83 -18.08 -11.36
C PHE A 52 -0.72 -19.61 -11.46
N SER A 53 -1.78 -20.31 -11.91
CA SER A 53 -1.76 -21.77 -12.06
C SER A 53 -0.73 -22.25 -13.08
N GLU A 54 -0.61 -21.60 -14.24
CA GLU A 54 0.38 -21.97 -15.26
C GLU A 54 1.83 -21.86 -14.75
N ARG A 55 2.12 -20.87 -13.89
CA ARG A 55 3.44 -20.69 -13.26
C ARG A 55 3.79 -21.85 -12.31
N PHE A 56 2.78 -22.49 -11.71
CA PHE A 56 2.94 -23.57 -10.75
C PHE A 56 3.02 -24.96 -11.39
N GLU A 57 2.57 -25.13 -12.63
CA GLU A 57 2.60 -26.44 -13.29
C GLU A 57 4.02 -26.89 -13.67
N ASP A 58 4.95 -25.96 -13.90
CA ASP A 58 6.34 -26.25 -14.29
C ASP A 58 7.34 -26.32 -13.13
N ASN A 59 6.96 -25.93 -11.90
CA ASN A 59 7.88 -25.81 -10.77
C ASN A 59 7.61 -26.88 -9.69
N GLU A 60 8.61 -27.72 -9.38
CA GLU A 60 8.52 -28.74 -8.31
C GLU A 60 8.44 -28.12 -6.91
N ASN A 61 8.92 -26.89 -6.76
CA ASN A 61 8.90 -26.13 -5.50
C ASN A 61 8.22 -24.78 -5.73
N SER A 62 7.35 -24.38 -4.79
CA SER A 62 6.78 -23.04 -4.78
C SER A 62 7.06 -22.30 -3.48
N ILE A 63 7.45 -21.03 -3.60
CA ILE A 63 7.68 -20.13 -2.47
C ILE A 63 6.69 -18.97 -2.55
N THR A 64 5.78 -18.91 -1.57
CA THR A 64 4.85 -17.79 -1.40
C THR A 64 5.19 -16.99 -0.14
N LEU A 65 5.28 -15.67 -0.29
CA LEU A 65 5.48 -14.74 0.81
C LEU A 65 4.16 -14.07 1.20
N ALA A 66 3.93 -13.91 2.51
CA ALA A 66 2.80 -13.17 3.05
C ALA A 66 3.29 -12.05 3.98
N PHE A 67 3.20 -10.80 3.52
CA PHE A 67 3.62 -9.62 4.26
C PHE A 67 2.46 -8.98 5.02
N SER A 68 2.61 -8.91 6.34
CA SER A 68 1.60 -8.32 7.22
C SER A 68 1.56 -6.79 7.16
N GLY A 69 0.54 -6.22 7.79
CA GLY A 69 0.41 -4.80 8.06
C GLY A 69 1.19 -4.38 9.31
N GLY A 70 1.23 -3.06 9.56
CA GLY A 70 1.97 -2.49 10.70
C GLY A 70 2.84 -1.29 10.34
N GLY A 71 2.44 -0.54 9.31
CA GLY A 71 3.12 0.67 8.86
C GLY A 71 4.55 0.42 8.43
N MET A 72 5.43 1.37 8.74
CA MET A 72 6.84 1.33 8.32
C MET A 72 7.62 0.14 8.90
N ARG A 73 7.26 -0.33 10.09
CA ARG A 73 7.93 -1.49 10.72
C ARG A 73 7.70 -2.76 9.91
N ALA A 74 6.46 -2.98 9.47
CA ALA A 74 6.12 -4.12 8.63
C ALA A 74 6.84 -4.02 7.27
N ALA A 75 6.86 -2.83 6.67
CA ALA A 75 7.58 -2.61 5.41
C ALA A 75 9.09 -2.89 5.53
N ALA A 76 9.72 -2.43 6.61
CA ALA A 76 11.14 -2.67 6.88
C ALA A 76 11.45 -4.16 7.11
N LEU A 77 10.58 -4.87 7.84
CA LEU A 77 10.71 -6.31 8.04
C LEU A 77 10.60 -7.06 6.71
N SER A 78 9.56 -6.78 5.92
CA SER A 78 9.38 -7.38 4.60
C SER A 78 10.57 -7.12 3.68
N TYR A 79 11.14 -5.91 3.71
CA TYR A 79 12.34 -5.59 2.94
C TYR A 79 13.56 -6.36 3.44
N GLY A 80 13.71 -6.53 4.76
CA GLY A 80 14.74 -7.38 5.35
C GLY A 80 14.63 -8.83 4.89
N VAL A 81 13.41 -9.37 4.82
CA VAL A 81 13.16 -10.72 4.28
C VAL A 81 13.62 -10.81 2.82
N LEU A 82 13.23 -9.87 1.96
CA LEU A 82 13.66 -9.86 0.56
C LEU A 82 15.19 -9.82 0.43
N LYS A 83 15.89 -9.03 1.26
CA LYS A 83 17.35 -8.98 1.28
C LYS A 83 17.98 -10.32 1.69
N ALA A 84 17.41 -10.98 2.71
CA ALA A 84 17.90 -12.27 3.15
C ALA A 84 17.74 -13.34 2.07
N LEU A 85 16.58 -13.37 1.41
CA LEU A 85 16.31 -14.28 0.30
C LEU A 85 17.22 -14.03 -0.90
N GLU A 86 17.47 -12.77 -1.25
CA GLU A 86 18.43 -12.42 -2.31
C GLU A 86 19.83 -12.95 -1.95
N SER A 87 20.28 -12.71 -0.71
CA SER A 87 21.63 -13.14 -0.29
C SER A 87 21.79 -14.66 -0.18
N SER A 88 20.69 -15.42 -0.26
CA SER A 88 20.68 -16.87 -0.12
C SER A 88 20.81 -17.52 -1.49
N GLN A 89 22.03 -17.91 -1.86
CA GLN A 89 22.29 -18.57 -3.14
C GLN A 89 21.86 -20.03 -3.12
N LEU A 90 21.24 -20.47 -4.20
CA LEU A 90 20.93 -21.88 -4.43
C LEU A 90 22.13 -22.58 -5.07
N PRO A 91 22.40 -23.85 -4.74
CA PRO A 91 23.36 -24.66 -5.48
C PRO A 91 22.96 -24.70 -6.95
N ALA A 92 23.92 -24.60 -7.88
CA ALA A 92 23.64 -24.66 -9.32
C ALA A 92 22.85 -25.94 -9.64
N LEU A 93 21.57 -25.78 -10.00
CA LEU A 93 20.67 -26.90 -10.27
C LEU A 93 20.95 -27.56 -11.63
N THR A 94 21.78 -26.94 -12.48
CA THR A 94 22.22 -27.49 -13.77
C THR A 94 23.69 -27.16 -14.05
N ASP A 95 24.41 -28.08 -14.70
CA ASP A 95 25.83 -27.97 -15.10
C ASP A 95 26.10 -26.89 -16.17
N THR A 96 25.11 -26.03 -16.45
CA THR A 96 25.10 -25.03 -17.54
C THR A 96 24.60 -23.65 -17.11
N SER A 97 24.16 -23.45 -15.86
CA SER A 97 23.69 -22.14 -15.40
C SER A 97 24.86 -21.29 -14.91
N GLU A 98 25.38 -20.41 -15.76
CA GLU A 98 26.38 -19.39 -15.41
C GLU A 98 25.85 -18.33 -14.40
N SER A 99 24.55 -18.33 -14.12
CA SER A 99 23.89 -17.38 -13.22
C SER A 99 23.72 -17.97 -11.83
N GLN A 100 24.26 -17.30 -10.80
CA GLN A 100 23.94 -17.59 -9.40
C GLN A 100 22.46 -17.30 -9.16
N VAL A 101 21.64 -18.35 -9.06
CA VAL A 101 20.21 -18.25 -8.73
C VAL A 101 20.07 -18.03 -7.22
N THR A 102 19.28 -17.05 -6.83
CA THR A 102 19.00 -16.75 -5.42
C THR A 102 17.65 -17.35 -5.01
N LEU A 103 17.45 -17.59 -3.72
CA LEU A 103 16.16 -18.05 -3.20
C LEU A 103 15.03 -17.06 -3.47
N LEU A 104 15.37 -15.77 -3.63
CA LEU A 104 14.41 -14.75 -4.06
C LEU A 104 13.91 -14.96 -5.49
N ASP A 105 14.74 -15.51 -6.38
CA ASP A 105 14.35 -15.76 -7.77
C ASP A 105 13.30 -16.88 -7.88
N GLU A 106 13.21 -17.74 -6.86
CA GLU A 106 12.21 -18.81 -6.72
C GLU A 106 10.90 -18.35 -6.03
N VAL A 107 10.78 -17.07 -5.68
CA VAL A 107 9.53 -16.55 -5.08
C VAL A 107 8.47 -16.36 -6.16
N ASP A 108 7.45 -17.21 -6.15
CA ASP A 108 6.37 -17.15 -7.14
C ASP A 108 5.37 -16.05 -6.84
N THR A 109 5.07 -15.80 -5.57
CA THR A 109 3.99 -14.88 -5.20
C THR A 109 4.20 -14.19 -3.88
N ILE A 110 3.78 -12.92 -3.83
CA ILE A 110 3.78 -12.09 -2.63
C ILE A 110 2.36 -11.58 -2.40
N SER A 111 1.76 -12.01 -1.29
CA SER A 111 0.56 -11.40 -0.74
C SER A 111 0.96 -10.37 0.31
N ALA A 112 0.32 -9.20 0.34
CA ALA A 112 0.70 -8.14 1.26
C ALA A 112 -0.45 -7.22 1.64
N VAL A 113 -0.46 -6.75 2.90
CA VAL A 113 -1.47 -5.80 3.39
C VAL A 113 -0.82 -4.57 4.05
N SER A 114 -1.47 -3.41 3.92
CA SER A 114 -1.08 -2.15 4.60
C SER A 114 0.40 -1.80 4.37
N GLY A 115 1.22 -1.72 5.44
CA GLY A 115 2.65 -1.39 5.35
C GLY A 115 3.46 -2.35 4.47
N GLY A 116 3.19 -3.66 4.53
CA GLY A 116 3.84 -4.65 3.68
C GLY A 116 3.55 -4.47 2.20
N SER A 117 2.41 -3.88 1.84
CA SER A 117 2.01 -3.63 0.45
C SER A 117 2.95 -2.65 -0.26
N PHE A 118 3.57 -1.70 0.45
CA PHE A 118 4.55 -0.81 -0.16
C PHE A 118 5.80 -1.56 -0.62
N THR A 119 6.32 -2.47 0.22
CA THR A 119 7.49 -3.28 -0.13
C THR A 119 7.17 -4.22 -1.29
N ALA A 120 6.02 -4.91 -1.23
CA ALA A 120 5.58 -5.81 -2.30
C ALA A 120 5.36 -5.07 -3.62
N ALA A 121 4.66 -3.93 -3.59
CA ALA A 121 4.39 -3.14 -4.79
C ALA A 121 5.67 -2.56 -5.40
N TYR A 122 6.58 -2.05 -4.57
CA TYR A 122 7.86 -1.54 -5.05
C TYR A 122 8.70 -2.65 -5.68
N TYR A 123 8.75 -3.84 -5.07
CA TYR A 123 9.42 -4.99 -5.66
C TYR A 123 8.77 -5.39 -6.98
N GLY A 124 7.44 -5.46 -7.05
CA GLY A 124 6.72 -5.81 -8.28
C GLY A 124 6.97 -4.84 -9.43
N LEU A 125 7.07 -3.53 -9.15
CA LEU A 125 7.27 -2.51 -10.18
C LEU A 125 8.73 -2.32 -10.60
N PHE A 126 9.68 -2.53 -9.69
CA PHE A 126 11.08 -2.18 -9.89
C PHE A 126 12.05 -3.37 -9.81
N GLY A 127 11.58 -4.55 -9.44
CA GLY A 127 12.38 -5.76 -9.27
C GLY A 127 13.56 -5.55 -8.31
N LYS A 128 14.74 -6.06 -8.69
CA LYS A 128 15.98 -5.97 -7.88
C LYS A 128 16.48 -4.53 -7.63
N LYS A 129 15.93 -3.51 -8.30
CA LYS A 129 16.21 -2.09 -7.95
C LYS A 129 15.74 -1.72 -6.54
N ILE A 130 14.82 -2.50 -5.96
CA ILE A 130 14.39 -2.33 -4.56
C ILE A 130 15.59 -2.28 -3.60
N PHE A 131 16.64 -3.06 -3.86
CA PHE A 131 17.82 -3.15 -2.99
C PHE A 131 18.72 -1.92 -3.00
N LYS A 132 18.51 -1.02 -3.98
CA LYS A 132 19.27 0.21 -4.13
C LYS A 132 18.50 1.41 -3.62
N ASP A 133 17.25 1.55 -4.06
CA ASP A 133 16.54 2.84 -3.98
C ASP A 133 15.46 2.87 -2.90
N TYR A 134 14.85 1.73 -2.56
CA TYR A 134 13.65 1.67 -1.71
C TYR A 134 13.87 2.15 -0.29
N GLU A 135 15.04 1.86 0.30
CA GLU A 135 15.34 2.29 1.66
C GLU A 135 15.36 3.83 1.77
N GLY A 136 15.92 4.52 0.77
CA GLY A 136 15.93 5.98 0.70
C GLY A 136 14.57 6.56 0.32
N ALA A 137 13.87 5.94 -0.63
CA ALA A 137 12.58 6.41 -1.13
C ALA A 137 11.46 6.26 -0.08
N PHE A 138 11.45 5.18 0.70
CA PHE A 138 10.35 4.85 1.60
C PHE A 138 10.78 4.69 3.07
N LEU A 139 11.73 3.80 3.37
CA LEU A 139 12.00 3.39 4.76
C LEU A 139 12.66 4.48 5.63
N ARG A 140 13.43 5.39 5.02
CA ARG A 140 14.09 6.50 5.71
C ARG A 140 13.25 7.78 5.77
N ARG A 141 12.06 7.79 5.16
CA ARG A 141 11.15 8.96 5.14
C ARG A 141 9.94 8.70 6.00
N ASN A 142 9.54 9.66 6.82
CA ASN A 142 8.36 9.52 7.68
C ASN A 142 7.05 9.80 6.93
N ILE A 143 6.73 8.94 5.95
CA ILE A 143 5.54 9.05 5.08
C ILE A 143 4.24 9.01 5.89
N GLU A 144 4.19 8.22 6.97
CA GLU A 144 3.02 8.14 7.86
C GLU A 144 2.71 9.49 8.50
N THR A 145 3.74 10.20 8.98
CA THR A 145 3.57 11.54 9.54
C THR A 145 3.15 12.55 8.47
N GLU A 146 3.70 12.45 7.25
CA GLU A 146 3.32 13.34 6.15
C GLU A 146 1.84 13.16 5.77
N LEU A 147 1.38 11.91 5.68
CA LEU A 147 -0.02 11.59 5.45
C LEU A 147 -0.92 12.08 6.59
N PHE A 148 -0.50 11.89 7.84
CA PHE A 148 -1.22 12.38 9.01
C PHE A 148 -1.32 13.92 9.03
N ARG A 149 -0.26 14.64 8.64
CA ARG A 149 -0.27 16.11 8.51
C ARG A 149 -1.27 16.58 7.47
N ILE A 150 -1.42 15.87 6.36
CA ILE A 150 -2.44 16.19 5.35
C ILE A 150 -3.85 16.08 5.93
N LEU A 151 -4.11 15.00 6.69
CA LEU A 151 -5.41 14.74 7.30
C LEU A 151 -5.78 15.78 8.37
N THR A 152 -4.79 16.25 9.11
CA THR A 152 -4.98 17.17 10.25
C THR A 152 -4.89 18.64 9.88
N ASN A 153 -4.49 18.98 8.66
CA ASN A 153 -4.46 20.37 8.21
C ASN A 153 -5.87 20.87 7.84
N PRO A 154 -6.42 21.87 8.55
CA PRO A 154 -7.79 22.36 8.33
C PRO A 154 -7.98 23.01 6.96
N LEU A 155 -6.92 23.55 6.34
CA LEU A 155 -6.99 24.12 4.99
C LEU A 155 -7.29 23.03 3.94
N ASN A 156 -6.87 21.79 4.20
CA ASN A 156 -7.16 20.69 3.29
C ASN A 156 -8.62 20.24 3.34
N TRP A 157 -9.35 20.54 4.41
CA TRP A 157 -10.76 20.15 4.56
C TRP A 157 -11.69 20.93 3.64
N PHE A 158 -11.29 22.13 3.22
CA PHE A 158 -12.04 22.97 2.29
C PHE A 158 -11.59 22.79 0.82
N SER A 159 -10.63 21.89 0.57
CA SER A 159 -10.16 21.61 -0.78
C SER A 159 -11.05 20.60 -1.49
N ARG A 160 -11.12 20.72 -2.81
CA ARG A 160 -11.80 19.74 -3.68
C ARG A 160 -11.04 18.41 -3.81
N LYS A 161 -9.71 18.40 -3.59
CA LYS A 161 -8.94 17.15 -3.54
C LYS A 161 -9.31 16.39 -2.27
N GLY A 162 -9.59 15.10 -2.40
CA GLY A 162 -9.84 14.21 -1.29
C GLY A 162 -8.57 13.88 -0.48
N ARG A 163 -8.74 13.05 0.55
CA ARG A 163 -7.63 12.49 1.34
C ARG A 163 -6.82 11.49 0.51
N THR A 164 -7.52 10.66 -0.26
CA THR A 164 -6.94 9.65 -1.14
C THR A 164 -6.15 10.28 -2.28
N ASP A 165 -6.69 11.33 -2.93
CA ASP A 165 -5.99 12.04 -4.02
C ASP A 165 -4.63 12.58 -3.58
N ARG A 166 -4.56 13.11 -2.36
CA ARG A 166 -3.30 13.62 -1.80
C ARG A 166 -2.33 12.51 -1.39
N ALA A 167 -2.86 11.37 -0.95
CA ALA A 167 -2.03 10.20 -0.67
C ALA A 167 -1.39 9.71 -1.98
N ILE A 168 -2.16 9.65 -3.07
CA ILE A 168 -1.67 9.33 -4.41
C ILE A 168 -0.59 10.34 -4.83
N ASP A 169 -0.81 11.65 -4.68
CA ASP A 169 0.19 12.67 -5.01
C ASP A 169 1.54 12.42 -4.29
N ILE A 170 1.51 11.99 -3.02
CA ILE A 170 2.73 11.63 -2.27
C ILE A 170 3.35 10.36 -2.84
N TYR A 171 2.55 9.32 -3.06
CA TYR A 171 3.05 8.03 -3.52
C TYR A 171 3.70 8.15 -4.90
N ASP A 172 3.08 8.88 -5.82
CA ASP A 172 3.63 9.14 -7.15
C ASP A 172 4.90 9.99 -7.05
N ARG A 173 4.90 11.06 -6.25
CA ARG A 173 6.07 11.94 -6.12
C ARG A 173 7.27 11.25 -5.48
N ASP A 174 7.04 10.48 -4.43
CA ASP A 174 8.10 10.07 -3.50
C ASP A 174 8.47 8.59 -3.59
N ILE A 175 7.56 7.72 -4.07
CA ILE A 175 7.73 6.26 -4.02
C ILE A 175 7.74 5.65 -5.42
N PHE A 176 6.68 5.82 -6.20
CA PHE A 176 6.47 5.06 -7.44
C PHE A 176 6.78 5.85 -8.71
N GLY A 177 6.89 7.17 -8.64
CA GLY A 177 7.11 7.98 -9.84
C GLY A 177 5.94 7.84 -10.82
N VAL A 178 6.28 7.67 -12.10
CA VAL A 178 5.32 7.42 -13.18
C VAL A 178 5.05 5.93 -13.41
N GLN A 179 5.63 5.03 -12.60
CA GLN A 179 5.48 3.60 -12.81
C GLN A 179 4.15 3.09 -12.26
N SER A 180 3.51 2.23 -13.05
CA SER A 180 2.29 1.54 -12.65
C SER A 180 2.29 0.12 -13.22
N PHE A 181 1.52 -0.76 -12.60
CA PHE A 181 1.36 -2.14 -13.05
C PHE A 181 0.69 -2.24 -14.43
N ALA A 182 0.06 -1.17 -14.92
CA ALA A 182 -0.54 -1.14 -16.25
C ALA A 182 0.51 -0.98 -17.38
N ILE A 183 1.77 -0.71 -17.04
CA ILE A 183 2.88 -0.46 -18.00
C ILE A 183 3.95 -1.57 -17.92
N LEU A 184 3.76 -2.57 -17.05
CA LEU A 184 4.60 -3.77 -17.03
C LEU A 184 4.19 -4.71 -18.17
#